data_AF-A0A6L6VFI6-F1
#
_entry.id   AF-A0A6L6VFI6-F1
#
_cell.length_a   1.000
_cell.length_b   1.000
_cell.length_c   1.000
_cell.angle_alpha   90.00
_cell.angle_beta   90.00
_cell.angle_gamma   90.00
#
_symmetry.space_group_name_H-M   'P 1'
#
loop_
_entity.id
_entity.type
_entity.pdbx_description
1 polymer ?
#
loop_
_entity_poly.entity_id
_entity_poly.type
_entity_poly.pdbx_seq_one_letter_code
_entity_poly.pdbx_strand_id
1 'polypeptide(L)' 'MADQITILTPTGRGSYVDPRNVSLDDILYSYDRCPLEFIDVPRNAVIAAYRQAEKQILNTLKT' A
#
# COMPACT_ATOMS: atom_id res chain seq x y z
N MET A 1 -13.36 -16.12 16.00
CA MET A 1 -13.37 -15.20 14.84
C MET A 1 -11.93 -14.81 14.63
N ALA A 2 -11.29 -15.24 13.55
CA ALA A 2 -9.89 -14.92 13.30
C ALA A 2 -9.80 -13.41 13.05
N ASP A 3 -9.06 -12.71 13.91
CA ASP A 3 -8.73 -11.30 13.76
C ASP A 3 -7.96 -11.17 12.43
N GLN A 4 -8.64 -10.71 11.38
CA GLN A 4 -7.96 -10.48 10.11
C GLN A 4 -6.98 -9.33 10.33
N ILE A 5 -5.69 -9.64 10.44
CA ILE A 5 -4.63 -8.64 10.48
C ILE A 5 -4.81 -7.76 9.24
N THR A 6 -5.27 -6.54 9.45
CA THR A 6 -5.44 -5.56 8.38
C THR A 6 -4.11 -4.87 8.17
N ILE A 7 -3.41 -5.26 7.09
CA ILE A 7 -2.13 -4.65 6.72
C ILE A 7 -2.43 -3.49 5.78
N LEU A 8 -2.19 -2.27 6.26
CA LEU A 8 -2.42 -1.05 5.49
C LEU A 8 -1.12 -0.55 4.87
N THR A 9 -1.16 -0.19 3.58
CA THR A 9 -0.02 0.42 2.87
C THR A 9 -0.31 1.90 2.64
N PRO A 10 0.70 2.78 2.81
CA PRO A 10 0.56 4.16 2.38
C PRO A 10 0.42 4.23 0.87
N THR A 11 -0.37 5.18 0.38
CA THR A 11 -0.48 5.52 -1.05
C THR A 11 0.50 6.62 -1.46
N GLY A 12 1.10 7.30 -0.48
CA GLY A 12 1.96 8.47 -0.66
C GLY A 12 1.26 9.77 -1.02
N ARG A 13 -0.07 9.81 -0.78
CA ARG A 13 -0.91 11.02 -0.88
C ARG A 13 -1.81 11.18 0.35
N GLY A 14 -1.27 10.96 1.53
CA GLY A 14 -1.98 11.10 2.82
C GLY A 14 -3.09 10.09 3.06
N SER A 15 -3.10 8.97 2.33
CA SER A 15 -4.08 7.90 2.53
C SER A 15 -3.41 6.53 2.63
N TYR A 16 -4.16 5.57 3.19
CA TYR A 16 -3.75 4.19 3.34
C TYR A 16 -4.78 3.27 2.70
N VAL A 17 -4.31 2.16 2.15
CA VAL A 17 -5.13 1.17 1.44
C VAL A 17 -4.76 -0.25 1.84
N ASP A 18 -5.73 -1.16 1.73
CA ASP A 18 -5.48 -2.59 1.88
C ASP A 18 -5.01 -3.17 0.54
N PRO A 19 -3.78 -3.69 0.45
CA PRO A 19 -3.23 -4.20 -0.81
C PRO A 19 -3.88 -5.51 -1.28
N ARG A 20 -4.79 -6.11 -0.49
CA ARG A 20 -5.65 -7.20 -0.96
C ARG A 20 -6.75 -6.71 -1.91
N ASN A 21 -7.08 -5.42 -1.86
CA ASN A 21 -8.18 -4.81 -2.61
C ASN A 21 -7.72 -3.89 -3.74
N VAL A 22 -6.43 -3.53 -3.80
CA VAL A 22 -5.87 -2.59 -4.77
C VAL A 22 -4.50 -3.06 -5.23
N SER A 23 -4.19 -2.88 -6.51
CA SER A 23 -2.87 -3.20 -7.06
C SER A 23 -1.86 -2.08 -6.83
N LEU A 24 -0.57 -2.40 -6.89
CA LEU A 24 0.49 -1.38 -6.86
C LEU A 24 0.35 -0.38 -8.01
N ASP A 25 -0.03 -0.85 -9.21
CA ASP A 25 -0.23 0.02 -10.37
C ASP A 25 -1.35 1.03 -10.15
N ASP A 26 -2.47 0.65 -9.51
CA ASP A 26 -3.56 1.59 -9.20
C ASP A 26 -3.13 2.68 -8.22
N ILE A 27 -2.30 2.32 -7.23
CA ILE A 27 -1.70 3.25 -6.28
C ILE A 27 -0.78 4.23 -7.02
N LEU A 28 0.13 3.72 -7.85
CA LEU A 28 1.11 4.54 -8.56
C LEU A 28 0.44 5.43 -9.62
N TYR A 29 -0.58 4.93 -10.30
CA TYR A 29 -1.40 5.70 -11.23
C TYR A 29 -2.09 6.89 -10.55
N SER A 30 -2.56 6.69 -9.32
CA SER A 30 -3.16 7.76 -8.51
C SER A 30 -2.12 8.72 -7.94
N TYR A 31 -0.92 8.22 -7.61
CA TYR A 31 0.22 8.99 -7.13
C TYR A 31 0.78 9.92 -8.21
N ASP A 32 1.00 9.41 -9.42
CA ASP A 32 1.60 10.15 -10.53
C ASP A 32 0.69 11.30 -11.04
N ARG A 33 -0.57 11.33 -10.63
CA ARG A 33 -1.54 12.41 -10.91
C ARG A 33 -1.80 13.34 -9.72
N CYS A 34 -1.22 13.02 -8.58
CA CYS A 34 -1.37 13.82 -7.39
C CYS A 34 -0.50 15.09 -7.52
N PRO A 35 -1.04 16.29 -7.26
CA PRO A 35 -0.21 17.48 -7.18
C PRO A 35 0.88 17.29 -6.12
N LEU A 36 2.11 17.77 -6.40
CA LEU A 36 3.28 17.55 -5.55
C LEU A 36 3.08 18.02 -4.09
N GLU A 37 2.24 19.03 -3.87
CA GLU A 37 1.92 19.56 -2.53
C GLU A 37 1.17 18.56 -1.64
N PHE A 38 0.53 17.54 -2.23
CA PHE A 38 -0.22 16.50 -1.52
C PHE A 38 0.58 15.19 -1.39
N ILE A 39 1.81 15.15 -1.89
CA ILE A 39 2.68 13.98 -1.78
C ILE A 39 3.45 14.06 -0.46
N ASP A 40 3.15 13.15 0.46
CA ASP A 40 3.77 13.05 1.78
C ASP A 40 4.84 11.95 1.85
N VAL A 41 4.77 10.94 0.99
CA VAL A 41 5.72 9.82 0.95
C VAL A 41 6.37 9.74 -0.43
N PRO A 42 7.70 9.55 -0.52
CA PRO A 42 8.36 9.37 -1.80
C PRO A 42 7.91 8.05 -2.47
N ARG A 43 7.75 8.08 -3.80
CA ARG A 43 7.29 6.94 -4.62
C ARG A 43 7.99 5.62 -4.31
N ASN A 44 9.31 5.64 -4.12
CA ASN A 44 10.09 4.44 -3.80
C ASN A 44 9.71 3.84 -2.44
N ALA A 45 9.37 4.67 -1.45
CA ALA A 45 8.91 4.19 -0.15
C ALA A 45 7.49 3.62 -0.22
N VAL A 46 6.61 4.19 -1.05
CA VAL A 46 5.28 3.59 -1.34
C VAL A 46 5.42 2.18 -1.91
N ILE A 47 6.30 2.03 -2.92
CA ILE A 47 6.58 0.72 -3.54
C ILE A 47 7.13 -0.27 -2.51
N ALA A 48 8.12 0.16 -1.70
CA ALA A 48 8.71 -0.69 -0.68
C ALA A 48 7.67 -1.15 0.37
N ALA A 49 6.83 -0.23 0.84
CA ALA A 49 5.79 -0.53 1.82
C ALA A 49 4.73 -1.50 1.26
N TYR A 50 4.30 -1.30 0.01
CA TYR A 50 3.37 -2.21 -0.65
C TYR A 50 3.94 -3.62 -0.78
N ARG A 51 5.19 -3.76 -1.25
CA ARG A 51 5.86 -5.07 -1.38
C ARG A 51 6.07 -5.75 -0.03
N GLN A 52 6.33 -4.98 1.02
CA GLN A 52 6.42 -5.52 2.38
C GLN A 52 5.06 -6.05 2.85
N ALA A 53 3.99 -5.30 2.59
CA ALA A 53 2.64 -5.71 2.94
C ALA A 53 2.21 -6.98 2.19
N GLU A 54 2.49 -7.08 0.88
CA GLU A 54 2.25 -8.30 0.09
C GLU A 54 2.94 -9.53 0.70
N LYS A 55 4.21 -9.39 1.12
CA LYS A 55 4.95 -10.49 1.77
C LYS A 55 4.31 -10.90 3.09
N GLN A 56 3.88 -9.94 3.90
CA GLN A 56 3.23 -10.22 5.18
C GLN A 56 1.89 -10.95 4.97
N ILE A 57 1.08 -10.50 4.02
CA ILE A 57 -0.19 -11.16 3.65
C ILE A 57 0.07 -12.60 3.20
N LEU A 58 1.04 -12.79 2.31
CA LEU A 58 1.39 -14.13 1.81
C LEU A 58 1.86 -15.05 2.95
N ASN A 59 2.61 -14.52 3.91
CA ASN A 59 3.03 -15.29 5.08
C ASN A 59 1.84 -15.65 5.98
N THR A 60 0.91 -14.71 6.23
CA THR A 60 -0.30 -15.00 7.02
C THR A 60 -1.24 -16.01 6.37
N LEU A 61 -1.26 -16.12 5.03
CA LEU A 61 -2.08 -17.12 4.33
C LEU A 61 -1.45 -18.52 4.33
N LYS A 62 -0.15 -18.64 4.61
CA LYS A 62 0.58 -19.91 4.67
C LYS A 62 0.61 -20.53 6.07
N THR A 63 0.12 -19.82 7.07
CA THR A 63 0.12 -20.23 8.49
C THR A 63 -1.30 -20.63 8.89
#